data_AF-A0A934FT58-F1
#
_entry.id   AF-A0A934FT58-F1
#
_cell.length_a   1.000
_cell.length_b   1.000
_cell.length_c   1.000
_cell.angle_alpha   90.00
_cell.angle_beta   90.00
_cell.angle_gamma   90.00
#
_symmetry.space_group_name_H-M   'P 1'
#
loop_
_entity.id
_entity.type
_entity.pdbx_description
1 polymer ?
#
loop_
_entity_poly.entity_id
_entity_poly.type
_entity_poly.pdbx_seq_one_letter_code
_entity_poly.pdbx_strand_id
1 'polypeptide(L)'
;HEMPAVIPGPAARGQVQTIDTWGPQQSIVSVFASFLTPYEPIVLPIGDVWLDPRLTVHIGSGAVDQRRHVTFTTTIPAWLEIGDALVYQAASLSPLGGFELSAPGIAVVH
;
A
#
# COMPACT_ATOMS: atom_id res chain seq x y z
N HIS A 1 -1.72 14.86 -14.18
CA HIS A 1 -1.02 13.67 -13.66
C HIS A 1 -2.06 12.76 -13.03
N GLU A 2 -2.10 11.50 -13.45
CA GLU A 2 -3.03 10.51 -12.92
C GLU A 2 -2.35 9.80 -11.75
N MET A 3 -2.49 10.34 -10.54
CA MET A 3 -1.87 9.73 -9.36
C MET A 3 -2.43 8.33 -9.11
N PRO A 4 -1.60 7.34 -8.76
CA PRO A 4 -2.09 6.04 -8.36
C PRO A 4 -2.92 6.16 -7.08
N ALA A 5 -3.83 5.21 -6.89
CA ALA A 5 -4.67 5.11 -5.70
C ALA A 5 -4.64 3.68 -5.17
N VAL A 6 -4.68 3.52 -3.85
CA VAL A 6 -4.78 2.22 -3.18
C VAL A 6 -5.93 2.28 -2.18
N ILE A 7 -6.87 1.36 -2.32
CA ILE A 7 -8.08 1.28 -1.50
C ILE A 7 -8.13 -0.14 -0.93
N PRO A 8 -7.70 -0.33 0.32
CA PRO A 8 -7.82 -1.63 0.96
C PRO A 8 -9.29 -1.92 1.26
N GLY A 9 -9.71 -3.17 1.05
CA GLY A 9 -11.01 -3.67 1.51
C GLY A 9 -11.04 -3.84 3.03
N PRO A 10 -12.11 -4.43 3.59
CA PRO A 10 -12.19 -4.70 5.02
C PRO A 10 -11.04 -5.61 5.51
N ALA A 11 -10.38 -5.26 6.61
CA ALA A 11 -9.34 -6.08 7.25
C ALA A 11 -9.89 -6.87 8.43
N ALA A 12 -9.94 -8.20 8.33
CA ALA A 12 -10.33 -9.09 9.44
C ALA A 12 -9.19 -10.07 9.73
N ARG A 13 -8.93 -10.34 11.01
CA ARG A 13 -7.79 -11.17 11.44
C ARG A 13 -7.80 -12.55 10.82
N GLY A 14 -6.67 -12.97 10.27
CA GLY A 14 -6.50 -14.27 9.62
C GLY A 14 -7.30 -14.45 8.32
N GLN A 15 -8.01 -13.42 7.87
CA GLN A 15 -8.79 -13.44 6.64
C GLN A 15 -8.00 -12.86 5.48
N VAL A 16 -8.40 -13.25 4.28
CA VAL A 16 -7.92 -12.64 3.05
C VAL A 16 -8.56 -11.26 2.90
N GLN A 17 -7.71 -10.26 2.70
CA GLN A 17 -8.11 -8.90 2.35
C GLN A 17 -7.81 -8.65 0.87
N THR A 18 -8.76 -8.04 0.19
CA THR A 18 -8.61 -7.54 -1.18
C THR A 18 -8.09 -6.11 -1.15
N ILE A 19 -7.14 -5.78 -2.03
CA ILE A 19 -6.59 -4.44 -2.18
C ILE A 19 -6.82 -3.96 -3.60
N ASP A 20 -7.70 -2.99 -3.77
CA ASP A 20 -7.99 -2.40 -5.07
C ASP A 20 -7.06 -1.23 -5.34
N THR A 21 -6.43 -1.25 -6.51
CA THR A 21 -5.37 -0.30 -6.85
C THR A 21 -5.56 0.25 -8.25
N TRP A 22 -5.38 1.56 -8.40
CA TRP A 22 -5.39 2.23 -9.69
C TRP A 22 -4.05 2.90 -9.95
N GLY A 23 -3.66 3.01 -11.22
CA GLY A 23 -2.44 3.69 -11.64
C GLY A 23 -2.59 4.37 -13.00
N PRO A 24 -1.56 5.06 -13.49
CA PRO A 24 -1.57 5.59 -14.86
C PRO A 24 -1.81 4.48 -15.89
N GLN A 25 -2.38 4.81 -17.05
CA GLN A 25 -2.46 3.85 -18.16
C GLN A 25 -1.07 3.30 -18.52
N GLN A 26 -1.02 2.02 -18.92
CA GLN A 26 0.22 1.33 -19.31
C GLN A 26 1.30 1.34 -18.21
N SER A 27 0.91 1.39 -16.94
CA SER A 27 1.82 1.33 -15.81
C SER A 27 1.86 -0.05 -15.16
N ILE A 28 2.95 -0.29 -14.44
CA ILE A 28 3.03 -1.35 -13.43
C ILE A 28 2.90 -0.68 -12.07
N VAL A 29 2.03 -1.22 -11.22
CA VAL A 29 1.86 -0.76 -9.84
C VAL A 29 2.36 -1.83 -8.89
N SER A 30 3.11 -1.41 -7.87
CA SER A 30 3.53 -2.23 -6.74
C SER A 30 2.87 -1.70 -5.47
N VAL A 31 2.29 -2.59 -4.67
CA VAL A 31 1.65 -2.24 -3.40
C VAL A 31 2.47 -2.77 -2.24
N PHE A 32 2.70 -1.89 -1.27
CA PHE A 32 3.35 -2.20 -0.01
C PHE A 32 2.37 -1.95 1.12
N ALA A 33 2.38 -2.81 2.13
CA ALA A 33 1.68 -2.60 3.38
C ALA A 33 2.72 -2.34 4.47
N SER A 34 2.41 -1.45 5.40
CA SER A 34 3.17 -1.30 6.63
C SER A 34 2.25 -1.22 7.84
N PHE A 35 2.80 -1.57 8.99
CA PHE A 35 2.14 -1.30 10.27
C PHE A 35 2.39 0.15 10.67
N LEU A 36 1.41 0.79 11.31
CA LEU A 36 1.69 2.04 12.04
C LEU A 36 2.70 1.72 13.13
N THR A 37 3.92 2.19 12.93
CA THR A 37 5.01 1.96 13.87
C THR A 37 4.83 2.86 15.10
N PRO A 38 5.03 2.33 16.33
CA PRO A 38 5.11 3.17 17.52
C PRO A 38 6.43 3.97 17.57
N TYR A 39 7.38 3.67 16.68
CA TYR A 39 8.65 4.38 16.61
C TYR A 39 8.47 5.74 15.95
N GLU A 40 8.98 6.77 16.61
CA GLU A 40 9.07 8.11 16.03
C GLU A 40 9.91 8.08 14.75
N PRO A 41 9.56 8.88 13.72
CA PRO A 41 10.39 9.00 12.53
C PRO A 41 11.77 9.54 12.88
N ILE A 42 12.78 9.09 12.14
CA ILE A 42 14.07 9.76 12.12
C ILE A 42 13.91 11.01 11.27
N VAL A 43 13.95 12.17 11.91
CA VAL A 43 13.88 13.47 11.23
C VAL A 43 15.23 13.74 10.58
N LEU A 44 15.28 13.73 9.25
CA LEU A 44 16.45 14.09 8.45
C LEU A 44 16.21 15.40 7.70
N PRO A 45 17.26 16.10 7.24
CA PRO A 45 17.11 17.29 6.38
C PRO A 45 16.35 17.02 5.07
N ILE A 46 16.21 15.75 4.68
CA ILE A 46 15.46 15.29 3.50
C ILE A 46 14.00 14.93 3.82
N GLY A 47 13.58 15.04 5.09
CA GLY A 47 12.26 14.68 5.57
C GLY A 47 12.29 13.58 6.64
N ASP A 48 11.10 13.16 7.04
CA ASP A 48 10.87 12.14 8.05
C ASP A 48 11.06 10.74 7.43
N VAL A 49 11.89 9.92 8.09
CA VAL A 49 12.22 8.57 7.63
C VAL A 49 11.85 7.56 8.70
N TRP A 50 10.96 6.64 8.37
CA TRP A 50 10.60 5.50 9.22
C TRP A 50 11.49 4.30 8.86
N LEU A 51 12.51 4.02 9.68
CA LEU A 51 13.50 2.95 9.45
C LEU A 51 13.16 1.62 10.15
N ASP A 52 11.93 1.14 10.08
CA ASP A 52 11.67 -0.27 10.40
C ASP A 52 11.23 -1.07 9.16
N PRO A 53 12.18 -1.52 8.32
CA PRO A 53 11.88 -2.31 7.13
C PRO A 53 11.26 -3.67 7.46
N ARG A 54 11.32 -4.14 8.73
CA ARG A 54 10.62 -5.36 9.16
C ARG A 54 9.11 -5.18 9.20
N LEU A 55 8.64 -3.94 9.19
CA LEU A 55 7.23 -3.61 9.23
C LEU A 55 6.64 -3.32 7.85
N THR A 56 7.44 -3.37 6.77
CA THR A 56 6.95 -3.16 5.39
C THR A 56 6.94 -4.48 4.63
N VAL A 57 5.76 -4.86 4.16
CA VAL A 57 5.50 -6.08 3.40
C VAL A 57 5.12 -5.72 1.97
N HIS A 58 5.82 -6.29 1.00
CA HIS A 58 5.39 -6.21 -0.40
C HIS A 58 4.16 -7.12 -0.60
N ILE A 59 3.05 -6.52 -1.01
CA ILE A 59 1.79 -7.24 -1.26
C ILE A 59 1.79 -7.86 -2.64
N GLY A 60 2.25 -7.11 -3.64
CA GLY A 60 2.30 -7.58 -5.01
C GLY A 60 2.62 -6.47 -6.01
N SER A 61 2.87 -6.89 -7.24
CA SER A 61 3.08 -6.00 -8.38
C SER A 61 2.33 -6.51 -9.59
N GLY A 62 1.75 -5.62 -10.37
CA GLY A 62 0.94 -5.98 -11.53
C GLY A 62 0.75 -4.82 -12.49
N ALA A 63 0.57 -5.15 -13.77
CA ALA A 63 0.14 -4.18 -14.76
C ALA A 63 -1.34 -3.83 -14.52
N VAL A 64 -1.68 -2.55 -14.67
CA VAL A 64 -3.08 -2.13 -14.62
C VAL A 64 -3.80 -2.50 -15.91
N ASP A 65 -5.10 -2.79 -15.80
CA ASP A 65 -5.95 -3.11 -16.95
C ASP A 65 -6.33 -1.86 -17.77
N GLN A 66 -7.22 -2.04 -18.77
CA GLN A 66 -7.72 -0.93 -19.59
C GLN A 66 -8.55 0.10 -18.80
N ARG A 67 -9.08 -0.29 -17.63
CA ARG A 67 -9.78 0.59 -16.68
C ARG A 67 -8.82 1.21 -15.67
N ARG A 68 -7.51 1.01 -15.85
CA ARG A 68 -6.44 1.46 -14.96
C ARG A 68 -6.47 0.78 -13.59
N HIS A 69 -7.08 -0.39 -13.48
CA HIS A 69 -7.33 -1.08 -12.23
C HIS A 69 -6.53 -2.38 -12.16
N VAL A 70 -6.09 -2.72 -10.96
CA VAL A 70 -5.51 -4.02 -10.61
C VAL A 70 -5.93 -4.34 -9.17
N THR A 71 -6.19 -5.61 -8.91
CA THR A 71 -6.58 -6.09 -7.58
C THR A 71 -5.52 -7.04 -7.06
N PHE A 72 -5.10 -6.83 -5.82
CA PHE A 72 -4.22 -7.74 -5.09
C PHE A 72 -4.97 -8.39 -3.93
N THR A 73 -4.42 -9.48 -3.41
CA THR A 73 -4.91 -10.11 -2.20
C THR A 73 -3.76 -10.32 -1.24
N THR A 74 -4.03 -10.17 0.06
CA THR A 74 -3.08 -10.46 1.13
C THR A 74 -3.82 -11.11 2.29
N THR A 75 -3.09 -11.82 3.15
CA THR A 75 -3.68 -12.37 4.38
C THR A 75 -3.36 -11.44 5.53
N ILE A 76 -4.39 -11.02 6.26
CA ILE A 76 -4.21 -10.23 7.48
C ILE A 76 -3.64 -11.16 8.56
N PRO A 77 -2.47 -10.84 9.14
CA PRO A 77 -1.88 -11.70 10.17
C PRO A 77 -2.82 -11.90 11.37
N ALA A 78 -2.98 -13.15 11.81
CA ALA A 78 -3.91 -13.50 12.90
C ALA A 78 -3.52 -12.93 14.28
N TRP A 79 -2.26 -12.49 14.42
CA TRP A 79 -1.69 -11.91 15.64
C TRP A 79 -1.99 -10.42 15.81
N LEU A 80 -2.54 -9.74 14.79
CA LEU A 80 -2.98 -8.36 14.93
C LEU A 80 -4.17 -8.26 15.87
N GLU A 81 -4.26 -7.16 16.61
CA GLU A 81 -5.36 -6.85 17.51
C GLU A 81 -6.47 -6.07 16.79
N ILE A 82 -7.69 -6.13 17.33
CA ILE A 82 -8.79 -5.29 16.83
C ILE A 82 -8.43 -3.83 17.11
N GLY A 83 -8.55 -2.98 16.09
CA GLY A 83 -8.14 -1.58 16.16
C GLY A 83 -6.74 -1.30 15.61
N ASP A 84 -5.92 -2.32 15.36
CA ASP A 84 -4.65 -2.14 14.68
C ASP A 84 -4.89 -1.62 13.26
N ALA A 85 -4.03 -0.69 12.83
CA ALA A 85 -4.13 -0.05 11.53
C ALA A 85 -2.97 -0.46 10.61
N LEU A 86 -3.36 -0.87 9.41
CA LEU A 86 -2.49 -1.20 8.29
C LEU A 86 -2.52 -0.05 7.30
N VAL A 87 -1.33 0.41 6.90
CA VAL A 87 -1.14 1.48 5.93
C VAL A 87 -0.66 0.87 4.62
N TYR A 88 -1.35 1.16 3.54
CA TYR A 88 -1.05 0.70 2.20
C TYR A 88 -0.55 1.85 1.36
N GLN A 89 0.53 1.61 0.62
CA GLN A 89 1.14 2.57 -0.27
C GLN A 89 1.35 1.93 -1.64
N ALA A 90 0.82 2.54 -2.69
CA ALA A 90 1.09 2.13 -4.06
C ALA A 90 2.18 3.00 -4.68
N ALA A 91 3.08 2.35 -5.41
CA ALA A 91 4.08 2.96 -6.26
C ALA A 91 3.85 2.53 -7.70
N SER A 92 3.73 3.48 -8.61
CA SER A 92 3.53 3.20 -10.03
C SER A 92 4.74 3.61 -10.86
N LEU A 93 5.05 2.80 -11.86
CA LEU A 93 6.04 3.08 -12.89
C LEU A 93 5.31 3.14 -14.23
N SER A 94 5.29 4.32 -14.84
CA SER A 94 4.69 4.56 -16.16
C SER A 94 5.75 5.05 -17.15
N PRO A 95 5.73 4.58 -18.41
CA PRO A 95 6.55 5.16 -19.47
C PRO A 95 6.29 6.64 -19.72
N LEU A 96 5.09 7.13 -19.36
CA LEU A 96 4.62 8.49 -19.65
C LEU A 96 4.75 9.44 -18.44
N GLY A 97 4.60 8.91 -17.22
CA GLY A 97 4.61 9.68 -15.97
C GLY A 97 5.85 9.50 -15.09
N GLY A 98 6.72 8.53 -15.41
CA GLY A 98 7.85 8.17 -14.56
C GLY A 98 7.39 7.41 -13.31
N PHE A 99 7.94 7.78 -12.15
CA PHE A 99 7.61 7.18 -10.84
C PHE A 99 6.63 8.06 -10.07
N GLU A 100 5.54 7.46 -9.57
CA GLU A 100 4.53 8.16 -8.76
C GLU A 100 4.12 7.33 -7.54
N LEU A 101 3.77 8.02 -6.45
CA LEU A 101 3.27 7.42 -5.21
C LEU A 101 1.81 7.83 -4.98
N SER A 102 1.00 6.91 -4.45
CA SER A 102 -0.37 7.19 -4.07
C SER A 102 -0.48 8.01 -2.78
N ALA A 103 -1.68 8.48 -2.45
CA ALA A 103 -2.00 8.72 -1.05
C ALA A 103 -2.03 7.38 -0.29
N PRO A 104 -1.80 7.38 1.04
CA PRO A 104 -1.90 6.15 1.83
C PRO A 104 -3.36 5.68 1.92
N GLY A 105 -3.58 4.38 1.69
CA GLY A 105 -4.83 3.70 2.01
C GLY A 105 -4.73 3.10 3.42
N ILE A 106 -5.75 3.24 4.25
CA ILE A 106 -5.71 2.75 5.64
C ILE A 106 -6.83 1.73 5.83
N ALA A 107 -6.49 0.58 6.42
CA ALA A 107 -7.46 -0.39 6.90
C ALA A 107 -7.27 -0.65 8.40
N VAL A 108 -8.38 -0.61 9.14
CA VAL A 108 -8.41 -0.93 10.56
C VAL A 108 -8.93 -2.36 10.72
N VAL A 109 -8.23 -3.16 11.51
CA VAL A 109 -8.58 -4.54 11.80
C VAL A 109 -9.85 -4.57 12.66
N HIS A 110 -10.87 -5.32 12.21
CA HIS A 110 -12.12 -5.57 12.94
C HIS A 110 -12.32 -7.05 13.29
#